data_AF-A0A2V9BXW3-F1
#
_entry.id   AF-A0A2V9BXW3-F1
#
_cell.length_a   1.000
_cell.length_b   1.000
_cell.length_c   1.000
_cell.angle_alpha   90.00
_cell.angle_beta   90.00
_cell.angle_gamma   90.00
#
_symmetry.space_group_name_H-M   'P 1'
#
loop_
_entity.id
_entity.type
_entity.pdbx_description
1 polymer ?
#
loop_
_entity_poly.entity_id
_entity_poly.type
_entity_poly.pdbx_seq_one_letter_code
_entity_poly.pdbx_strand_id
1 'polypeptide(L)'
;MANLRDITTAEVVYCTTYGIGFSSNLKKLGGTLVLADVNNAGLIDDILASGTRTGYIFTYKVLSTDPNGNVLDYGVNVDPVNPGVTGERHFYSDQTAVIRQNQTGSAGPSDPPIS
;
A
#
# COMPACT_ATOMS: atom_id res chain seq x y z
N MET A 1 -7.39 -2.33 8.48
CA MET A 1 -7.71 -0.92 8.12
C MET A 1 -6.59 0.03 8.51
N ALA A 2 -6.12 0.06 9.76
CA ALA A 2 -5.01 0.95 10.18
C ALA A 2 -3.78 0.84 9.26
N ASN A 3 -3.26 -0.38 9.06
CA ASN A 3 -2.08 -0.62 8.21
C ASN A 3 -2.25 -0.16 6.74
N LEU A 4 -3.47 -0.19 6.18
CA LEU A 4 -3.69 0.29 4.81
C LEU A 4 -3.67 1.83 4.77
N ARG A 5 -4.22 2.50 5.80
CA ARG A 5 -4.12 3.95 5.95
C ARG A 5 -2.68 4.40 6.15
N ASP A 6 -1.90 3.64 6.90
CA ASP A 6 -0.47 3.90 7.12
C ASP A 6 0.29 3.87 5.78
N ILE A 7 0.04 2.86 4.93
CA ILE A 7 0.63 2.78 3.58
C ILE A 7 0.24 3.98 2.73
N THR A 8 -1.05 4.34 2.67
CA THR A 8 -1.49 5.48 1.85
C THR A 8 -0.88 6.81 2.33
N THR A 9 -0.71 6.98 3.64
CA THR A 9 -0.07 8.16 4.22
C THR A 9 1.42 8.19 3.89
N ALA A 10 2.10 7.06 4.03
CA ALA A 10 3.50 6.91 3.68
C ALA A 10 3.78 7.20 2.20
N GLU A 11 2.90 6.76 1.29
CA GLU A 11 3.02 7.08 -0.13
C GLU A 11 2.89 8.59 -0.43
N VAL A 12 1.98 9.28 0.24
CA VAL A 12 1.85 10.75 0.13
C VAL A 12 3.11 11.45 0.64
N VAL A 13 3.65 11.00 1.78
CA VAL A 13 4.91 11.53 2.34
C VAL A 13 6.10 11.22 1.41
N TYR A 14 6.20 10.02 0.87
CA TYR A 14 7.25 9.62 -0.08
C TYR A 14 7.23 10.51 -1.33
N CYS A 15 6.05 10.68 -1.93
CA CYS A 15 5.85 11.49 -3.13
C CYS A 15 6.23 12.95 -2.91
N THR A 16 5.83 13.53 -1.77
CA THR A 16 6.16 14.92 -1.41
C THR A 16 7.63 15.10 -1.02
N THR A 17 8.25 14.11 -0.37
CA THR A 17 9.64 14.18 0.10
C THR A 17 10.63 14.07 -1.05
N TYR A 18 10.42 13.15 -1.98
CA TYR A 18 11.37 12.86 -3.06
C TYR A 18 11.02 13.51 -4.40
N GLY A 19 9.77 13.92 -4.62
CA GLY A 19 9.36 14.62 -5.84
C GLY A 19 9.43 13.78 -7.12
N ILE A 20 9.52 12.46 -6.99
CA ILE A 20 9.63 11.49 -8.10
C ILE A 20 8.40 10.59 -8.22
N GLY A 21 7.26 11.04 -7.69
CA GLY A 21 6.05 10.23 -7.59
C GLY A 21 6.07 9.23 -6.44
N PHE A 22 5.26 8.18 -6.55
CA PHE A 22 5.06 7.18 -5.50
C PHE A 22 6.16 6.12 -5.48
N SER A 23 6.17 5.28 -4.45
CA SER A 23 7.12 4.19 -4.36
C SER A 23 6.83 3.12 -5.43
N SER A 24 7.87 2.42 -5.87
CA SER A 24 7.72 1.31 -6.83
C SER A 24 7.32 -0.01 -6.16
N ASN A 25 7.38 -0.10 -4.82
CA ASN A 25 6.99 -1.24 -4.02
C ASN A 25 7.00 -0.89 -2.52
N LEU A 26 6.28 -1.69 -1.71
CA LEU A 26 6.20 -1.51 -0.25
C LEU A 26 7.54 -1.47 0.48
N LYS A 27 8.56 -2.20 0.00
CA LYS A 27 9.87 -2.25 0.69
C LYS A 27 10.55 -0.88 0.71
N LYS A 28 10.32 -0.05 -0.31
CA LYS A 28 10.89 1.31 -0.38
C LYS A 28 10.36 2.25 0.71
N LEU A 29 9.18 1.97 1.25
CA LEU A 29 8.61 2.71 2.36
C LEU A 29 9.17 2.25 3.71
N GLY A 30 9.79 1.07 3.79
CA GLY A 30 10.41 0.53 4.99
C GLY A 30 11.80 1.12 5.26
N GLY A 31 12.53 0.52 6.21
CA GLY A 31 13.86 0.95 6.62
C GLY A 31 13.86 1.87 7.84
N THR A 32 14.91 2.69 7.97
CA THR A 32 15.13 3.56 9.14
C THR A 32 15.18 5.03 8.75
N LEU A 33 14.55 5.88 9.57
CA LEU A 33 14.57 7.33 9.39
C LEU A 33 15.97 7.95 9.56
N VAL A 34 16.95 7.21 10.12
CA VAL A 34 18.31 7.71 10.35
C VAL A 34 19.07 7.91 9.03
N LEU A 35 18.82 7.07 8.02
CA LEU A 35 19.47 7.11 6.70
C LEU A 35 18.43 7.01 5.59
N ALA A 36 17.35 7.80 5.70
CA ALA A 36 16.23 7.69 4.77
C ALA A 36 16.62 8.13 3.35
N ASP A 37 16.35 7.27 2.37
CA ASP A 37 16.53 7.53 0.95
C ASP A 37 15.37 6.98 0.11
N VAL A 38 15.40 7.20 -1.21
CA VAL A 38 14.36 6.75 -2.15
C VAL A 38 14.16 5.22 -2.19
N ASN A 39 15.03 4.43 -1.55
CA ASN A 39 14.92 2.99 -1.47
C ASN A 39 14.63 2.49 -0.05
N ASN A 40 14.78 3.34 0.97
CA ASN A 40 14.60 3.01 2.39
C ASN A 40 14.05 4.24 3.13
N ALA A 41 12.81 4.65 2.85
CA ALA A 41 12.27 5.90 3.35
C ALA A 41 11.94 5.89 4.87
N GLY A 42 11.82 4.71 5.48
CA GLY A 42 11.54 4.54 6.92
C GLY A 42 10.16 5.05 7.36
N LEU A 43 9.19 5.11 6.45
CA LEU A 43 7.86 5.67 6.65
C LEU A 43 6.85 4.66 7.21
N ILE A 44 7.10 3.36 7.02
CA ILE A 44 6.36 2.25 7.64
C ILE A 44 7.34 1.27 8.29
N ASP A 45 6.85 0.43 9.19
CA ASP A 45 7.69 -0.63 9.76
C ASP A 45 7.99 -1.76 8.77
N ASP A 46 9.12 -2.44 8.98
CA ASP A 46 9.61 -3.48 8.07
C ASP A 46 8.71 -4.71 7.98
N ILE A 47 7.88 -4.98 9.01
CA ILE A 47 6.91 -6.10 8.95
C ILE A 47 5.82 -5.75 7.94
N LEU A 48 5.29 -4.53 7.97
CA LEU A 48 4.32 -4.08 6.98
C LEU A 48 4.95 -3.97 5.58
N ALA A 49 6.18 -3.45 5.49
CA ALA A 49 6.93 -3.35 4.24
C ALA A 49 7.24 -4.72 3.61
N SER A 50 7.28 -5.79 4.41
CA SER A 50 7.46 -7.17 3.93
C SER A 50 6.26 -7.71 3.13
N GLY A 51 5.09 -7.09 3.27
CA GLY A 51 3.87 -7.48 2.56
C GLY A 51 3.00 -8.50 3.29
N THR A 52 3.29 -8.86 4.54
CA THR A 52 2.39 -9.73 5.33
C THR A 52 2.39 -9.33 6.79
N ARG A 53 1.20 -9.10 7.36
CA ARG A 53 1.05 -8.72 8.76
C ARG A 53 -0.28 -9.18 9.32
N THR A 54 -0.25 -9.78 10.50
CA THR A 54 -1.45 -10.14 11.28
C THR A 54 -2.46 -10.98 10.47
N GLY A 55 -1.97 -11.96 9.70
CA GLY A 55 -2.85 -12.84 8.91
C GLY A 55 -3.40 -12.22 7.62
N TYR A 56 -2.88 -11.05 7.20
CA TYR A 56 -3.21 -10.41 5.93
C TYR A 56 -1.97 -10.24 5.05
N ILE A 57 -2.18 -10.38 3.73
CA ILE A 57 -1.20 -10.13 2.67
C ILE A 57 -1.49 -8.75 2.07
N PHE A 58 -0.44 -7.94 1.95
CA PHE A 58 -0.46 -6.62 1.35
C PHE A 58 0.22 -6.70 -0.01
N THR A 59 -0.56 -6.62 -1.07
CA THR A 59 -0.07 -6.68 -2.45
C THR A 59 -0.05 -5.28 -3.03
N TYR A 60 1.16 -4.75 -3.26
CA TYR A 60 1.37 -3.45 -3.89
C TYR A 60 1.59 -3.61 -5.39
N LYS A 61 0.95 -2.75 -6.18
CA LYS A 61 1.07 -2.74 -7.64
C LYS A 61 1.21 -1.32 -8.17
N VAL A 62 2.23 -1.10 -8.99
CA VAL A 62 2.33 0.08 -9.85
C VAL A 62 1.28 -0.03 -10.95
N LEU A 63 0.43 0.98 -11.09
CA LEU A 63 -0.63 1.03 -12.09
C LEU A 63 -0.21 1.83 -13.33
N SER A 64 0.59 2.88 -13.15
CA SER A 64 1.07 3.72 -14.23
C SER A 64 2.41 4.40 -13.87
N THR A 65 3.18 4.75 -14.90
CA THR A 65 4.44 5.49 -14.77
C THR A 65 4.56 6.58 -15.83
N ASP A 66 5.35 7.60 -15.56
CA ASP A 66 5.77 8.58 -16.57
C ASP A 66 6.87 8.01 -17.50
N PRO A 67 7.29 8.74 -18.56
CA PRO A 67 8.38 8.30 -19.44
C PRO A 67 9.75 8.15 -18.77
N ASN A 68 9.97 8.76 -17.60
CA ASN A 68 11.20 8.65 -16.82
C ASN A 68 11.17 7.45 -15.86
N GLY A 69 10.05 6.73 -15.77
CA GLY A 69 9.85 5.60 -14.87
C GLY A 69 9.36 5.99 -13.46
N ASN A 70 8.96 7.24 -13.25
CA ASN A 70 8.36 7.70 -11.99
C ASN A 70 6.95 7.14 -11.86
N VAL A 71 6.60 6.63 -10.68
CA VAL A 71 5.27 6.04 -10.44
C VAL A 71 4.23 7.15 -10.26
N LEU A 72 3.21 7.15 -11.12
CA LEU A 72 2.12 8.13 -11.08
C LEU A 72 0.92 7.62 -10.30
N ASP A 73 0.58 6.33 -10.48
CA ASP A 73 -0.54 5.69 -9.79
C ASP A 73 -0.12 4.32 -9.23
N TYR A 74 -0.67 3.97 -8.08
CA TYR A 74 -0.46 2.69 -7.42
C TYR A 74 -1.77 2.13 -6.88
N GLY A 75 -1.80 0.83 -6.62
CA GLY A 75 -2.87 0.16 -5.92
C GLY A 75 -2.31 -0.78 -4.86
N VAL A 76 -3.02 -0.88 -3.74
CA VAL A 76 -2.69 -1.80 -2.64
C VAL A 76 -3.91 -2.63 -2.32
N ASN A 77 -3.74 -3.93 -2.47
CA ASN A 77 -4.70 -4.95 -2.06
C ASN A 77 -4.32 -5.48 -0.68
N VAL A 78 -5.32 -5.72 0.16
CA VAL A 78 -5.17 -6.34 1.46
C VAL A 78 -6.12 -7.51 1.57
N ASP A 79 -5.57 -8.72 1.50
CA ASP A 79 -6.33 -9.97 1.44
C ASP A 79 -5.99 -10.85 2.64
N PRO A 80 -6.96 -11.52 3.29
CA PRO A 80 -6.66 -12.47 4.34
C PRO A 80 -5.85 -13.64 3.79
N VAL A 81 -4.82 -14.08 4.52
CA VAL A 81 -3.98 -15.24 4.15
C VAL A 81 -4.84 -16.49 3.98
N ASN A 82 -5.73 -16.72 4.95
CA ASN A 82 -6.76 -17.75 4.92
C ASN A 82 -8.14 -17.09 5.07
N PRO A 83 -8.89 -16.88 3.98
CA PRO A 83 -10.26 -16.38 4.02
C PRO A 83 -11.14 -17.25 4.93
N GLY A 84 -11.95 -16.61 5.79
CA GLY A 84 -12.81 -17.28 6.77
C GLY A 84 -12.13 -17.74 8.06
N VAL A 85 -10.80 -17.62 8.16
CA VAL A 85 -10.03 -17.96 9.39
C VAL A 85 -9.27 -16.75 9.91
N THR A 86 -8.47 -16.13 9.05
CA THR A 86 -7.65 -14.94 9.39
C THR A 86 -8.39 -13.62 9.12
N GLY A 87 -9.48 -13.68 8.36
CA GLY A 87 -10.36 -12.56 8.03
C GLY A 87 -11.33 -12.93 6.90
N GLU A 88 -12.42 -12.18 6.77
CA GLU A 88 -13.39 -12.34 5.67
C GLU A 88 -13.35 -11.21 4.65
N ARG A 89 -12.94 -10.01 5.07
CA ARG A 89 -12.97 -8.83 4.22
C ARG A 89 -11.64 -8.61 3.53
N HIS A 90 -11.74 -8.34 2.24
CA HIS A 90 -10.66 -7.90 1.38
C HIS A 90 -10.76 -6.38 1.24
N PHE A 91 -9.61 -5.69 1.16
CA PHE A 91 -9.56 -4.25 1.03
C PHE A 91 -8.70 -3.81 -0.14
N TYR A 92 -9.00 -2.63 -0.66
CA TYR A 92 -8.23 -1.97 -1.71
C TYR A 92 -8.12 -0.48 -1.41
N SER A 93 -6.97 0.11 -1.70
CA SER A 93 -6.82 1.56 -1.79
C SER A 93 -5.78 1.89 -2.86
N ASP A 94 -5.88 3.10 -3.38
CA ASP A 94 -4.98 3.67 -4.38
C ASP A 94 -4.55 5.09 -3.93
N GLN A 95 -3.96 5.85 -4.85
CA GLN A 95 -3.50 7.22 -4.63
C GLN A 95 -4.62 8.21 -4.23
N THR A 96 -5.89 7.84 -4.39
CA THR A 96 -7.03 8.64 -3.90
C THR A 96 -7.26 8.49 -2.39
N ALA A 97 -6.57 7.56 -1.74
CA ALA A 97 -6.73 7.19 -0.33
C ALA A 97 -8.15 6.72 0.06
N VAL A 98 -8.99 6.39 -0.93
CA VAL A 98 -10.31 5.79 -0.70
C VAL A 98 -10.16 4.31 -0.44
N ILE A 99 -10.50 3.87 0.78
CA ILE A 99 -10.51 2.45 1.12
C ILE A 99 -11.82 1.82 0.66
N ARG A 100 -11.70 0.76 -0.12
CA ARG A 100 -12.80 -0.06 -0.66
C ARG A 100 -12.76 -1.45 -0.05
N GLN A 101 -13.90 -2.13 -0.02
CA GLN A 101 -13.99 -3.49 0.53
C GLN A 101 -14.80 -4.44 -0.35
N ASN A 102 -14.44 -5.73 -0.27
CA ASN A 102 -15.18 -6.84 -0.86
C ASN A 102 -15.17 -8.02 0.12
N GLN A 103 -16.29 -8.75 0.23
CA GLN A 103 -16.45 -9.86 1.18
C GLN A 103 -16.23 -11.25 0.54
N THR A 104 -16.20 -11.32 -0.79
CA THR A 104 -16.22 -12.58 -1.55
C THR A 104 -14.96 -12.82 -2.37
N GLY A 105 -14.13 -11.80 -2.57
CA GLY A 105 -12.86 -11.88 -3.27
C GLY A 105 -12.05 -10.60 -3.11
N SER A 106 -10.87 -10.54 -3.73
CA SER A 106 -10.00 -9.36 -3.67
C SER A 106 -10.73 -8.10 -4.12
N ALA A 107 -10.64 -7.06 -3.30
CA ALA A 107 -11.27 -5.78 -3.60
C ALA A 107 -10.52 -5.05 -4.73
N GLY A 108 -11.21 -4.14 -5.42
CA GLY A 108 -10.65 -3.34 -6.50
C GLY A 108 -11.20 -1.92 -6.53
N PRO A 109 -10.78 -1.11 -7.52
CA PRO A 109 -11.15 0.30 -7.62
C PRO A 109 -12.65 0.53 -7.88
N SER A 110 -13.38 -0.49 -8.35
CA SER A 110 -14.83 -0.42 -8.57
C SER A 110 -15.67 -0.85 -7.36
N ASP A 111 -15.05 -1.40 -6.31
CA ASP A 111 -15.79 -1.87 -5.13
C ASP A 111 -16.29 -0.72 -4.25
N PRO A 112 -17.33 -0.96 -3.44
CA PRO A 112 -17.88 0.06 -2.55
C PRO A 112 -16.85 0.59 -1.54
N PRO A 113 -16.81 1.91 -1.29
CA PRO A 113 -15.99 2.47 -0.23
C PRO A 113 -16.48 2.04 1.16
N ILE A 114 -15.56 1.94 2.11
CA ILE A 114 -15.94 1.80 3.52
C ILE A 114 -16.38 3.16 4.07
N SER A 115 -17.53 3.17 4.74
CA SER A 115 -18.09 4.34 5.45
C SER A 115 -17.58 4.40 6.88
#